data_AF-A0A939YIM4-F1
#
_entry.id   AF-A0A939YIM4-F1
#
_cell.length_a   1.000
_cell.length_b   1.000
_cell.length_c   1.000
_cell.angle_alpha   90.00
_cell.angle_beta   90.00
_cell.angle_gamma   90.00
#
_symmetry.space_group_name_H-M   'P 1'
#
loop_
_entity.id
_entity.type
_entity.pdbx_description
1 polymer ?
#
loop_
_entity_poly.entity_id
_entity_poly.type
_entity_poly.pdbx_seq_one_letter_code
_entity_poly.pdbx_strand_id
1 'polypeptide(L)'
;MADNGVMFRTSIGGFNKADVTAYLDKQNADFRAFSTRQNALLQEKDAKITDLLTQLSEIRAKLDDMELSYSVLSAEADGMKKKLEEAAAEAEAKDAEIQRLKSEGAEGEDERERKAEMYDGMSSQLGDILIAANRSADSIISEANEKAARIGEAAAASAEELKRGFAAKMTRISSAIKNNARAATENFRAEVKAELDDLRALLADTMKTVDERGAVFSEKADKLEKRLDTDLDNTVTEIDKEIDALKEIR
;
A
#
# COMPACT_ATOMS: atom_id res chain seq x y z
N MET A 1 -15.65 -5.18 24.85
CA MET A 1 -14.79 -4.86 26.01
C MET A 1 -15.71 -4.74 27.20
N ALA A 2 -15.78 -5.79 28.01
CA ALA A 2 -16.62 -5.81 29.20
C ALA A 2 -16.00 -4.88 30.23
N ASP A 3 -16.77 -3.88 30.65
CA ASP A 3 -16.49 -3.04 31.79
C ASP A 3 -16.57 -3.91 33.06
N ASN A 4 -15.46 -4.61 33.37
CA ASN A 4 -15.27 -5.28 34.65
C ASN A 4 -15.05 -4.19 35.70
N GLY A 5 -16.15 -3.59 36.14
CA GLY A 5 -16.19 -2.64 37.23
C GLY A 5 -15.53 -3.24 38.47
N VAL A 6 -14.43 -2.65 38.90
CA VAL A 6 -13.71 -3.12 40.08
C VAL A 6 -14.54 -2.82 41.31
N MET A 7 -15.01 -3.87 41.97
CA MET A 7 -15.75 -3.80 43.22
C MET A 7 -14.78 -3.47 44.36
N PHE A 8 -14.79 -2.22 44.82
CA PHE A 8 -14.07 -1.82 46.02
C PHE A 8 -14.81 -2.32 47.26
N ARG A 9 -14.21 -3.23 48.04
CA ARG A 9 -14.76 -3.59 49.35
C ARG A 9 -14.57 -2.40 50.31
N THR A 10 -15.58 -2.08 51.12
CA THR A 10 -15.47 -1.03 52.15
C THR A 10 -15.09 -1.66 53.50
N SER A 11 -14.01 -1.17 54.09
CA SER A 11 -13.63 -1.44 55.48
C SER A 11 -14.25 -0.39 56.42
N ILE A 12 -14.44 -0.73 57.70
CA ILE A 12 -14.90 0.23 58.72
C ILE A 12 -13.89 1.39 58.78
N GLY A 13 -14.23 2.52 58.17
CA GLY A 13 -13.36 3.70 58.03
C GLY A 13 -12.82 4.03 56.63
N GLY A 14 -13.16 3.29 55.56
CA GLY A 14 -12.76 3.67 54.18
C GLY A 14 -12.65 2.52 53.17
N PHE A 15 -12.10 2.80 51.98
CA PHE A 15 -11.91 1.81 50.90
C PHE A 15 -10.84 0.77 51.21
N ASN A 16 -11.05 -0.49 50.77
CA ASN A 16 -10.07 -1.56 50.89
C ASN A 16 -8.85 -1.28 50.00
N LYS A 17 -7.71 -1.05 50.63
CA LYS A 17 -6.44 -0.72 49.97
C LYS A 17 -6.03 -1.75 48.90
N ALA A 18 -6.26 -3.04 49.12
CA ALA A 18 -5.85 -4.08 48.18
C ALA A 18 -6.65 -4.01 46.86
N ASP A 19 -7.95 -3.74 46.96
CA ASP A 19 -8.82 -3.60 45.77
C ASP A 19 -8.46 -2.33 44.98
N VAL A 20 -8.11 -1.25 45.69
CA VAL A 20 -7.60 -0.01 45.08
C VAL A 20 -6.26 -0.22 44.38
N THR A 21 -5.32 -0.91 45.01
CA THR A 21 -4.03 -1.22 44.39
C THR A 21 -4.21 -2.12 43.16
N ALA A 22 -5.05 -3.15 43.22
CA ALA A 22 -5.30 -4.04 42.09
C ALA A 22 -5.96 -3.31 40.90
N TYR A 23 -6.89 -2.39 41.16
CA TYR A 23 -7.48 -1.55 40.12
C TYR A 23 -6.41 -0.67 39.44
N LEU A 24 -5.59 0.01 40.25
CA LEU A 24 -4.52 0.87 39.75
C LEU A 24 -3.50 0.07 38.93
N ASP A 25 -3.14 -1.14 39.36
CA ASP A 25 -2.21 -2.01 38.65
C ASP A 25 -2.78 -2.45 37.30
N LYS A 26 -4.06 -2.84 37.25
CA LYS A 26 -4.75 -3.18 36.00
C LYS A 26 -4.82 -1.97 35.06
N GLN A 27 -5.23 -0.81 35.58
CA GLN A 27 -5.33 0.41 34.78
C GLN A 27 -3.96 0.85 34.24
N ASN A 28 -2.90 0.70 35.04
CA ASN A 28 -1.53 0.92 34.59
C ASN A 28 -1.09 -0.07 33.51
N ALA A 29 -1.47 -1.35 33.63
CA ALA A 29 -1.17 -2.36 32.63
C ALA A 29 -1.89 -2.09 31.29
N ASP A 30 -3.18 -1.76 31.35
CA ASP A 30 -3.98 -1.42 30.17
C ASP A 30 -3.46 -0.14 29.49
N PHE A 31 -3.09 0.87 30.28
CA PHE A 31 -2.50 2.10 29.76
C PHE A 31 -1.14 1.84 29.08
N ARG A 32 -0.30 1.00 29.69
CA ARG A 32 0.99 0.59 29.08
C ARG A 32 0.76 -0.15 27.77
N ALA A 33 -0.15 -1.13 27.74
CA ALA A 33 -0.47 -1.87 26.52
C ALA A 33 -1.01 -0.97 25.41
N PHE A 34 -1.91 -0.05 25.75
CA PHE A 34 -2.42 0.95 24.81
C PHE A 34 -1.31 1.87 24.29
N SER A 35 -0.45 2.38 25.16
CA SER A 35 0.69 3.23 24.79
C SER A 35 1.67 2.49 23.88
N THR A 36 2.02 1.24 24.19
CA THR A 36 2.88 0.41 23.34
C THR A 36 2.26 0.20 21.97
N ARG A 37 0.95 -0.10 21.88
CA ARG A 37 0.26 -0.30 20.61
C ARG A 37 0.22 1.00 19.77
N GLN A 38 -0.04 2.14 20.41
CA GLN A 38 -0.02 3.42 19.72
C GLN A 38 1.38 3.79 19.21
N ASN A 39 2.42 3.55 20.01
CA ASN A 39 3.80 3.77 19.59
C ASN A 39 4.19 2.86 18.41
N ALA A 40 3.76 1.60 18.41
CA ALA A 40 4.00 0.69 17.28
C ALA A 40 3.30 1.19 15.99
N LEU A 41 2.06 1.68 16.11
CA LEU A 41 1.33 2.24 14.98
C LEU A 41 1.96 3.53 14.45
N LEU A 42 2.47 4.38 15.34
CA LEU A 42 3.22 5.59 14.97
C LEU A 42 4.50 5.21 14.20
N GLN A 43 5.28 4.25 14.71
CA GLN A 43 6.49 3.78 14.03
C GLN A 43 6.19 3.19 12.64
N GLU A 44 5.11 2.43 12.50
CA GLU A 44 4.69 1.90 11.20
C GLU A 44 4.33 3.02 10.22
N LYS A 45 3.59 4.03 10.68
CA LYS A 45 3.23 5.19 9.86
C LYS A 45 4.44 6.04 9.50
N ASP A 46 5.36 6.27 10.43
CA ASP A 46 6.60 7.01 10.19
C ASP A 46 7.46 6.30 9.16
N ALA A 47 7.62 4.98 9.27
CA ALA A 47 8.32 4.17 8.27
C ALA A 47 7.67 4.30 6.88
N LYS A 48 6.33 4.33 6.82
CA LYS A 48 5.62 4.50 5.55
C LYS A 48 5.78 5.90 4.97
N ILE A 49 5.81 6.94 5.82
CA ILE A 49 6.08 8.32 5.40
C ILE A 49 7.50 8.42 4.85
N THR A 50 8.50 7.82 5.51
CA THR A 50 9.87 7.81 5.02
C THR A 50 9.98 7.13 3.65
N ASP A 51 9.37 5.96 3.47
CA ASP A 51 9.32 5.25 2.18
C ASP A 51 8.71 6.11 1.07
N LEU A 52 7.57 6.78 1.35
CA LEU A 52 6.93 7.68 0.39
C LEU A 52 7.79 8.92 0.06
N LEU A 53 8.50 9.47 1.03
CA LEU A 53 9.42 10.61 0.81
C LEU A 53 10.61 10.20 -0.06
N THR A 54 11.16 9.00 0.14
CA THR A 54 12.22 8.46 -0.72
C THR A 54 11.73 8.31 -2.15
N GLN A 55 10.56 7.66 -2.36
CA GLN A 55 9.96 7.51 -3.68
C GLN A 55 9.69 8.85 -4.37
N LEU A 56 9.20 9.85 -3.64
CA LEU A 56 8.99 11.21 -4.17
C LEU A 56 10.31 11.86 -4.61
N SER A 57 11.40 11.67 -3.85
CA SER A 57 12.71 12.19 -4.24
C SER A 57 13.25 11.53 -5.51
N GLU A 58 13.07 10.22 -5.66
CA GLU A 58 13.49 9.48 -6.85
C GLU A 58 12.70 9.89 -8.10
N ILE A 59 11.39 10.10 -7.96
CA ILE A 59 10.54 10.59 -9.04
C ILE A 59 10.95 12.00 -9.46
N ARG A 60 11.24 12.89 -8.51
CA ARG A 60 11.72 14.24 -8.81
C ARG A 60 13.06 14.22 -9.56
N ALA A 61 14.02 13.42 -9.11
CA ALA A 61 15.31 13.29 -9.80
C ALA A 61 15.15 12.79 -11.25
N LYS A 62 14.25 11.84 -11.48
CA LYS A 62 13.93 11.37 -12.85
C LYS A 62 13.24 12.43 -13.70
N LEU A 63 12.38 13.26 -13.09
CA LEU A 63 11.72 14.36 -13.78
C LEU A 63 12.74 15.41 -14.21
N ASP A 64 13.66 15.80 -13.32
CA ASP A 64 14.72 16.76 -13.62
C ASP A 64 15.63 16.25 -14.76
N ASP A 65 15.97 14.96 -14.77
CA ASP A 65 16.76 14.32 -15.84
C ASP A 65 16.01 14.32 -17.18
N MET A 66 14.70 14.02 -17.17
CA MET A 66 13.85 14.10 -18.37
C MET A 66 13.73 15.53 -18.90
N GLU A 67 13.58 16.53 -18.03
CA GLU A 67 13.53 17.94 -18.44
C GLU A 67 14.84 18.39 -19.07
N LEU A 68 15.98 17.96 -18.51
CA LEU A 68 17.30 18.22 -19.08
C LEU A 68 17.45 17.56 -20.46
N SER A 69 17.07 16.28 -20.59
CA SER A 69 17.13 15.55 -21.85
C SER A 69 16.24 16.20 -22.93
N TYR A 70 15.03 16.63 -22.57
CA TYR A 70 14.13 17.34 -23.46
C TYR A 70 14.72 18.67 -23.94
N SER A 71 15.34 19.44 -23.03
CA SER A 71 16.01 20.70 -23.37
C SER A 71 17.15 20.50 -24.37
N VAL A 72 17.98 19.47 -24.17
CA VAL A 72 19.06 19.12 -25.10
C VAL A 72 18.51 18.73 -26.47
N LEU A 73 17.51 17.84 -26.51
CA LEU A 73 16.88 17.41 -27.77
C LEU A 73 16.22 18.58 -28.51
N SER A 74 15.59 19.51 -27.78
CA SER A 74 15.00 20.71 -28.36
C SER A 74 16.07 21.59 -29.00
N ALA A 75 17.20 21.80 -28.33
CA ALA A 75 18.31 22.59 -28.87
C ALA A 75 18.95 21.92 -30.10
N GLU A 76 19.06 20.58 -30.10
CA GLU A 76 19.53 19.82 -31.26
C GLU A 76 18.57 19.94 -32.45
N ALA A 77 17.26 19.87 -32.21
CA ALA A 77 16.24 20.05 -33.24
C ALA A 77 16.30 21.44 -33.87
N ASP A 78 16.45 22.49 -33.06
CA ASP A 78 16.63 23.86 -33.56
C ASP A 78 17.92 24.00 -34.38
N GLY A 79 19.01 23.36 -33.92
CA GLY A 79 20.28 23.34 -34.65
C GLY A 79 20.19 22.61 -36.00
N MET A 80 19.46 21.49 -36.07
CA MET A 80 19.21 20.78 -37.32
C MET A 80 18.34 21.59 -38.28
N LYS A 81 17.31 22.26 -37.77
CA LYS A 81 16.46 23.14 -38.57
C LYS A 81 17.27 24.24 -39.26
N LYS A 82 18.17 24.89 -38.51
CA LYS A 82 19.04 25.93 -39.07
C LYS A 82 19.97 25.38 -40.16
N LYS A 83 20.58 24.22 -39.95
CA LYS A 83 21.43 23.56 -40.97
C LYS A 83 20.64 23.23 -42.24
N LEU A 84 19.37 22.82 -42.08
CA LEU A 84 18.49 22.54 -43.21
C LEU A 84 18.19 23.81 -44.02
N GLU A 85 17.90 24.92 -43.35
CA GLU A 85 17.69 26.24 -43.98
C GLU A 85 18.94 26.71 -44.72
N GLU A 86 20.13 26.56 -44.13
CA GLU A 86 21.41 26.88 -44.77
C GLU A 86 21.66 26.03 -46.03
N ALA A 87 21.42 24.71 -45.96
CA ALA A 87 21.58 23.81 -47.09
C ALA A 87 20.58 24.11 -48.23
N ALA A 88 19.34 24.50 -47.89
CA ALA A 88 18.34 24.91 -48.86
C ALA A 88 18.75 26.20 -49.59
N ALA A 89 19.28 27.18 -48.86
CA ALA A 89 19.80 28.42 -49.46
C ALA A 89 21.01 28.17 -50.37
N GLU A 90 21.91 27.25 -49.99
CA GLU A 90 23.06 26.88 -50.83
C GLU A 90 22.60 26.16 -52.13
N ALA A 91 21.58 25.31 -52.03
CA ALA A 91 20.98 24.65 -53.20
C ALA A 91 20.36 25.67 -54.17
N GLU A 92 19.58 26.64 -53.68
CA GLU A 92 19.04 27.72 -54.50
C GLU A 92 20.14 28.56 -55.17
N ALA A 93 21.22 28.87 -54.44
CA ALA A 93 22.34 29.60 -55.00
C ALA A 93 23.05 28.82 -56.12
N LYS A 94 23.22 27.49 -55.95
CA LYS A 94 23.79 26.63 -56.98
C LYS A 94 22.87 26.49 -58.19
N ASP A 95 21.56 26.39 -58.00
CA ASP A 95 20.59 26.36 -59.10
C ASP A 95 20.60 27.67 -59.90
N ALA A 96 20.72 28.83 -59.22
CA ALA A 96 20.88 30.12 -59.88
C ALA A 96 22.19 30.20 -60.70
N GLU A 97 23.30 29.69 -60.15
CA GLU A 97 24.57 29.64 -60.87
C GLU A 97 24.52 28.68 -62.07
N ILE A 98 23.85 27.53 -61.94
CA ILE A 98 23.61 26.62 -63.07
C ILE A 98 22.79 27.32 -64.16
N GLN A 99 21.76 28.10 -63.81
CA GLN A 99 21.00 28.89 -64.79
C GLN A 99 21.86 29.96 -65.47
N ARG A 100 22.73 30.64 -64.71
CA ARG A 100 23.67 31.64 -65.24
C ARG A 100 24.65 31.02 -66.22
N LEU A 101 25.28 29.89 -65.86
CA LEU A 101 26.20 29.16 -66.73
C LEU A 101 25.50 28.60 -67.98
N LYS A 102 24.24 28.17 -67.88
CA LYS A 102 23.42 27.79 -69.05
C LYS A 102 23.14 28.97 -69.98
N SER A 103 23.00 30.19 -69.46
CA SER A 103 22.86 31.40 -70.28
C SER A 103 24.19 31.91 -70.87
N GLU A 104 25.32 31.66 -70.20
CA GLU A 104 26.67 32.04 -70.67
C GLU A 104 27.28 31.04 -71.68
N GLY A 105 26.85 29.78 -71.66
CA GLY A 105 27.31 28.73 -72.59
C GLY A 105 26.72 28.78 -74.00
N ALA A 106 26.02 29.87 -74.38
CA ALA A 106 25.28 29.99 -75.63
C ALA A 106 26.10 30.55 -76.82
N GLU A 107 27.40 30.80 -76.69
CA GLU A 107 28.27 31.24 -77.79
C GLU A 107 29.46 30.29 -78.00
N GLY A 108 29.57 29.75 -79.22
CA GLY A 108 30.70 28.93 -79.67
C GLY A 108 30.26 27.72 -80.51
N GLU A 109 30.23 27.88 -81.84
CA GLU A 109 29.68 26.87 -82.77
C GLU A 109 30.69 25.88 -83.37
N ASP A 110 31.99 25.94 -83.08
CA ASP A 110 32.97 25.02 -83.70
C ASP A 110 33.56 23.94 -82.76
N GLU A 111 33.06 23.82 -81.53
CA GLU A 111 33.46 22.78 -80.56
C GLU A 111 32.39 21.69 -80.37
N ARG A 112 31.24 21.83 -81.04
CA ARG A 112 29.99 21.11 -80.73
C ARG A 112 30.00 19.65 -81.17
N GLU A 113 30.69 19.31 -82.25
CA GLU A 113 30.69 17.94 -82.78
C GLU A 113 31.61 17.01 -81.97
N ARG A 114 32.78 17.51 -81.55
CA ARG A 114 33.72 16.79 -80.67
C ARG A 114 33.25 16.73 -79.21
N LYS A 115 32.53 17.75 -78.75
CA LYS A 115 31.86 17.74 -77.44
C LYS A 115 30.61 16.87 -77.44
N ALA A 116 29.85 16.78 -78.53
CA ALA A 116 28.64 15.95 -78.59
C ALA A 116 28.94 14.46 -78.36
N GLU A 117 29.97 13.91 -78.99
CA GLU A 117 30.40 12.52 -78.75
C GLU A 117 30.92 12.32 -77.31
N MET A 118 31.67 13.29 -76.77
CA MET A 118 32.16 13.26 -75.39
C MET A 118 31.02 13.36 -74.37
N TYR A 119 30.02 14.23 -74.62
CA TYR A 119 28.84 14.39 -73.79
C TYR A 119 27.90 13.19 -73.89
N ASP A 120 27.76 12.53 -75.04
CA ASP A 120 26.92 11.35 -75.18
C ASP A 120 27.49 10.17 -74.38
N GLY A 121 28.81 9.94 -74.48
CA GLY A 121 29.51 8.93 -73.67
C GLY A 121 29.51 9.25 -72.17
N MET A 122 29.80 10.50 -71.78
CA MET A 122 29.76 10.92 -70.38
C MET A 122 28.34 10.94 -69.82
N SER A 123 27.33 11.27 -70.62
CA SER A 123 25.90 11.27 -70.22
C SER A 123 25.38 9.85 -70.06
N SER A 124 25.78 8.90 -70.93
CA SER A 124 25.50 7.48 -70.73
C SER A 124 26.13 6.97 -69.44
N GLN A 125 27.42 7.29 -69.18
CA GLN A 125 28.09 6.90 -67.94
C GLN A 125 27.45 7.55 -66.70
N LEU A 126 27.05 8.83 -66.77
CA LEU A 126 26.32 9.51 -65.71
C LEU A 126 24.94 8.89 -65.48
N GLY A 127 24.24 8.50 -66.55
CA GLY A 127 22.98 7.80 -66.50
C GLY A 127 23.11 6.44 -65.81
N ASP A 128 24.14 5.66 -66.17
CA ASP A 128 24.43 4.38 -65.55
C ASP A 128 24.82 4.53 -64.07
N ILE A 129 25.61 5.55 -63.73
CA ILE A 129 25.97 5.87 -62.34
C ILE A 129 24.73 6.30 -61.55
N LEU A 130 23.84 7.13 -62.12
CA LEU A 130 22.60 7.55 -61.48
C LEU A 130 21.64 6.39 -61.26
N ILE A 131 21.50 5.50 -62.24
CA ILE A 131 20.67 4.29 -62.10
C ILE A 131 21.27 3.35 -61.05
N ALA A 132 22.59 3.14 -61.04
CA ALA A 132 23.26 2.33 -60.04
C ALA A 132 23.15 2.94 -58.63
N ALA A 133 23.30 4.26 -58.51
CA ALA A 133 23.14 4.99 -57.26
C ALA A 133 21.70 4.92 -56.74
N ASN A 134 20.70 5.06 -57.61
CA ASN A 134 19.29 4.91 -57.23
C ASN A 134 18.98 3.47 -56.79
N ARG A 135 19.44 2.45 -57.51
CA ARG A 135 19.26 1.05 -57.10
C ARG A 135 19.93 0.76 -55.76
N SER A 136 21.10 1.35 -55.52
CA SER A 136 21.81 1.25 -54.24
C SER A 136 21.05 1.95 -53.12
N ALA A 137 20.55 3.17 -53.36
CA ALA A 137 19.73 3.92 -52.41
C ALA A 137 18.44 3.18 -52.08
N ASP A 138 17.73 2.66 -53.08
CA ASP A 138 16.52 1.85 -52.90
C ASP A 138 16.81 0.60 -52.07
N SER A 139 17.94 -0.08 -52.32
CA SER A 139 18.38 -1.23 -51.52
C SER A 139 18.65 -0.85 -50.06
N ILE A 140 19.33 0.27 -49.81
CA ILE A 140 19.62 0.77 -48.46
C ILE A 140 18.32 1.13 -47.73
N ILE A 141 17.38 1.81 -48.40
CA ILE A 141 16.08 2.16 -47.85
C ILE A 141 15.28 0.89 -47.52
N SER A 142 15.26 -0.09 -48.43
CA SER A 142 14.58 -1.35 -48.20
C SER A 142 15.15 -2.11 -47.01
N GLU A 143 16.48 -2.20 -46.89
CA GLU A 143 17.13 -2.83 -45.73
C GLU A 143 16.86 -2.09 -44.43
N ALA A 144 16.87 -0.75 -44.45
CA ALA A 144 16.56 0.06 -43.29
C ALA A 144 15.11 -0.15 -42.83
N ASN A 145 14.17 -0.21 -43.78
CA ASN A 145 12.77 -0.50 -43.51
C ASN A 145 12.57 -1.91 -42.93
N GLU A 146 13.25 -2.92 -43.47
CA GLU A 146 13.21 -4.28 -42.91
C GLU A 146 13.77 -4.32 -41.48
N LYS A 147 14.89 -3.65 -41.22
CA LYS A 147 15.47 -3.57 -39.87
C LYS A 147 14.53 -2.85 -38.90
N ALA A 148 13.94 -1.74 -39.32
CA ALA A 148 12.97 -1.00 -38.51
C ALA A 148 11.74 -1.86 -38.19
N ALA A 149 11.21 -2.61 -39.17
CA ALA A 149 10.10 -3.54 -38.97
C ALA A 149 10.46 -4.63 -37.95
N ARG A 150 11.64 -5.26 -38.08
CA ARG A 150 12.12 -6.28 -37.14
C ARG A 150 12.31 -5.74 -35.72
N ILE A 151 12.80 -4.51 -35.58
CA ILE A 151 12.92 -3.85 -34.26
C ILE A 151 11.53 -3.61 -33.67
N GLY A 152 10.58 -3.14 -34.47
CA GLY A 152 9.20 -2.94 -34.05
C GLY A 152 8.52 -4.23 -33.57
N GLU A 153 8.69 -5.32 -34.33
CA GLU A 153 8.18 -6.64 -33.96
C GLU A 153 8.83 -7.18 -32.67
N ALA A 154 10.15 -7.07 -32.54
CA ALA A 154 10.87 -7.51 -31.34
C ALA A 154 10.47 -6.69 -30.09
N ALA A 155 10.27 -5.38 -30.25
CA ALA A 155 9.79 -4.51 -29.18
C ALA A 155 8.35 -4.87 -28.77
N ALA A 156 7.47 -5.12 -29.75
CA ALA A 156 6.10 -5.56 -29.48
C ALA A 156 6.04 -6.91 -28.76
N ALA A 157 6.86 -7.88 -29.20
CA ALA A 157 6.96 -9.19 -28.55
C ALA A 157 7.46 -9.07 -27.10
N SER A 158 8.52 -8.28 -26.87
CA SER A 158 9.06 -8.03 -25.53
C SER A 158 8.06 -7.32 -24.61
N ALA A 159 7.31 -6.36 -25.16
CA ALA A 159 6.27 -5.65 -24.41
C ALA A 159 5.12 -6.58 -24.00
N GLU A 160 4.68 -7.49 -24.89
CA GLU A 160 3.66 -8.48 -24.54
C GLU A 160 4.16 -9.52 -23.54
N GLU A 161 5.42 -9.94 -23.62
CA GLU A 161 6.02 -10.82 -22.62
C GLU A 161 6.07 -10.15 -21.24
N LEU A 162 6.48 -8.88 -21.18
CA LEU A 162 6.46 -8.08 -19.95
C LEU A 162 5.05 -7.94 -19.37
N LYS A 163 4.06 -7.63 -20.21
CA LYS A 163 2.64 -7.54 -19.78
C LYS A 163 2.14 -8.87 -19.22
N ARG A 164 2.41 -9.99 -19.89
CA ARG A 164 2.04 -11.33 -19.41
C ARG A 164 2.73 -11.66 -18.09
N GLY A 165 4.02 -11.39 -17.98
CA GLY A 165 4.79 -11.59 -16.74
C GLY A 165 4.24 -10.77 -15.58
N PHE A 166 3.89 -9.50 -15.83
CA PHE A 166 3.28 -8.62 -14.83
C PHE A 166 1.88 -9.12 -14.40
N ALA A 167 1.03 -9.47 -15.36
CA ALA A 167 -0.30 -10.02 -15.08
C ALA A 167 -0.25 -11.30 -14.25
N ALA A 168 0.70 -12.21 -14.56
CA ALA A 168 0.91 -13.43 -13.80
C ALA A 168 1.38 -13.14 -12.36
N LYS A 169 2.31 -12.21 -12.17
CA LYS A 169 2.74 -11.76 -10.84
C LYS A 169 1.59 -11.14 -10.05
N MET A 170 0.82 -10.25 -10.67
CA MET A 170 -0.30 -9.59 -10.02
C MET A 170 -1.38 -10.60 -9.58
N THR A 171 -1.65 -11.61 -10.42
CA THR A 171 -2.58 -12.69 -10.10
C THR A 171 -2.11 -13.51 -8.89
N ARG A 172 -0.80 -13.82 -8.81
CA ARG A 172 -0.20 -14.51 -7.66
C ARG A 172 -0.30 -13.68 -6.39
N ILE A 173 0.02 -12.38 -6.46
CA ILE A 173 -0.07 -11.45 -5.33
C ILE A 173 -1.52 -11.35 -4.84
N SER A 174 -2.47 -11.15 -5.75
CA SER A 174 -3.90 -11.09 -5.41
C SER A 174 -4.39 -12.37 -4.72
N SER A 175 -3.97 -13.54 -5.23
CA SER A 175 -4.31 -14.83 -4.62
C SER A 175 -3.69 -14.99 -3.23
N ALA A 176 -2.43 -14.59 -3.05
CA ALA A 176 -1.76 -14.63 -1.76
C ALA A 176 -2.43 -13.70 -0.73
N ILE A 177 -2.78 -12.47 -1.13
CA ILE A 177 -3.51 -11.52 -0.28
C ILE A 177 -4.85 -12.10 0.14
N LYS A 178 -5.61 -12.67 -0.82
CA LYS A 178 -6.91 -13.27 -0.54
C LYS A 178 -6.81 -14.44 0.44
N ASN A 179 -5.81 -15.31 0.27
CA ASN A 179 -5.60 -16.46 1.14
C ASN A 179 -5.18 -16.00 2.55
N ASN A 180 -4.27 -15.05 2.66
CA ASN A 180 -3.83 -14.50 3.94
C ASN A 180 -4.98 -13.80 4.68
N ALA A 181 -5.81 -13.02 3.98
CA ALA A 181 -6.98 -12.36 4.57
C ALA A 181 -7.99 -13.39 5.10
N ARG A 182 -8.20 -14.49 4.37
CA ARG A 182 -9.07 -15.59 4.81
C ARG A 182 -8.52 -16.28 6.05
N ALA A 183 -7.23 -16.63 6.06
CA ALA A 183 -6.58 -17.26 7.20
C ALA A 183 -6.61 -16.35 8.44
N ALA A 184 -6.34 -15.05 8.28
CA ALA A 184 -6.42 -14.09 9.38
C ALA A 184 -7.85 -13.99 9.96
N THR A 185 -8.87 -14.02 9.10
CA THR A 185 -10.28 -13.99 9.53
C THR A 185 -10.67 -15.27 10.28
N GLU A 186 -10.22 -16.44 9.80
CA GLU A 186 -10.46 -17.73 10.46
C GLU A 186 -9.76 -17.81 11.82
N ASN A 187 -8.50 -17.37 11.90
CA ASN A 187 -7.74 -17.30 13.15
C ASN A 187 -8.40 -16.36 14.16
N PHE A 188 -8.77 -15.15 13.74
CA PHE A 188 -9.46 -14.20 14.60
C PHE A 188 -10.80 -14.75 15.12
N ARG A 189 -11.58 -15.43 14.26
CA ARG A 189 -12.81 -16.10 14.70
C ARG A 189 -12.56 -17.20 15.72
N ALA A 190 -11.51 -18.00 15.52
CA ALA A 190 -11.15 -19.07 16.45
C ALA A 190 -10.74 -18.52 17.82
N GLU A 191 -9.96 -17.43 17.83
CA GLU A 191 -9.52 -16.74 19.04
C GLU A 191 -10.70 -16.14 19.82
N VAL A 192 -11.57 -15.39 19.15
CA VAL A 192 -12.80 -14.85 19.76
C VAL A 192 -13.71 -15.95 20.31
N LYS A 193 -13.79 -17.09 19.61
CA LYS A 193 -14.58 -18.23 20.09
C LYS A 193 -13.97 -18.84 21.34
N ALA A 194 -12.65 -19.02 21.38
CA ALA A 194 -11.96 -19.54 22.57
C ALA A 194 -12.16 -18.62 23.78
N GLU A 195 -12.01 -17.31 23.61
CA GLU A 195 -12.29 -16.33 24.67
C GLU A 195 -13.75 -16.38 25.15
N LEU A 196 -14.71 -16.55 24.23
CA LEU A 196 -16.12 -16.69 24.59
C LEU A 196 -16.39 -17.96 25.39
N ASP A 197 -15.74 -19.07 25.03
CA ASP A 197 -15.90 -20.34 25.73
C ASP A 197 -15.27 -20.28 27.14
N ASP A 198 -14.12 -19.61 27.29
CA ASP A 198 -13.50 -19.34 28.59
C ASP A 198 -14.37 -18.43 29.47
N LEU A 199 -14.93 -17.36 28.89
CA LEU A 199 -15.87 -16.46 29.61
C LEU A 199 -17.12 -17.20 30.06
N ARG A 200 -17.65 -18.12 29.24
CA ARG A 200 -18.80 -18.97 29.61
C ARG A 200 -18.46 -19.90 30.76
N ALA A 201 -17.27 -20.50 30.76
CA ALA A 201 -16.82 -21.36 31.84
C ALA A 201 -16.69 -20.57 33.16
N LEU A 202 -16.09 -19.37 33.10
CA LEU A 202 -15.97 -18.49 34.26
C LEU A 202 -17.34 -18.05 34.80
N LEU A 203 -18.29 -17.73 33.92
CA LEU A 203 -19.65 -17.35 34.30
C LEU A 203 -20.35 -18.52 35.00
N ALA A 204 -20.23 -19.74 34.48
CA ALA A 204 -20.82 -20.93 35.08
C ALA A 204 -20.25 -21.20 36.49
N ASP A 205 -18.93 -21.07 36.67
CA ASP A 205 -18.27 -21.24 37.98
C ASP A 205 -18.69 -20.16 38.98
N THR A 206 -18.82 -18.91 38.51
CA THR A 206 -19.30 -17.79 39.32
C THR A 206 -20.74 -18.04 39.77
N MET A 207 -21.63 -18.47 38.87
CA MET A 207 -23.01 -18.81 39.20
C MET A 207 -23.08 -19.93 40.25
N LYS A 208 -22.30 -20.98 40.07
CA LYS A 208 -22.21 -22.08 41.05
C LYS A 208 -21.76 -21.57 42.43
N THR A 209 -20.76 -20.70 42.48
CA THR A 209 -20.27 -20.10 43.74
C THR A 209 -21.34 -19.24 44.41
N VAL A 210 -22.13 -18.50 43.62
CA VAL A 210 -23.27 -17.71 44.12
C VAL A 210 -24.33 -18.62 44.71
N ASP A 211 -24.68 -19.72 44.04
CA ASP A 211 -25.66 -20.70 44.52
C ASP A 211 -25.20 -21.35 45.83
N GLU A 212 -23.95 -21.79 45.90
CA GLU A 212 -23.35 -22.38 47.11
C GLU A 212 -23.38 -21.37 48.29
N ARG A 213 -23.02 -20.11 48.04
CA ARG A 213 -23.11 -19.06 49.06
C ARG A 213 -24.55 -18.79 49.48
N GLY A 214 -25.48 -18.76 48.53
CA GLY A 214 -26.91 -18.62 48.79
C GLY A 214 -27.42 -19.70 49.74
N ALA A 215 -27.04 -20.95 49.49
CA ALA A 215 -27.40 -22.08 50.36
C ALA A 215 -26.83 -21.91 51.79
N VAL A 216 -25.56 -21.50 51.93
CA VAL A 216 -24.95 -21.24 53.25
C VAL A 216 -25.64 -20.10 54.00
N PHE A 217 -26.03 -19.03 53.29
CA PHE A 217 -26.77 -17.93 53.91
C PHE A 217 -28.16 -18.38 54.37
N SER A 218 -28.87 -19.16 53.57
CA SER A 218 -30.17 -19.74 53.95
C SER A 218 -30.04 -20.60 55.22
N GLU A 219 -29.07 -21.51 55.27
CA GLU A 219 -28.86 -22.37 56.45
C GLU A 219 -28.54 -21.55 57.71
N LYS A 220 -27.75 -20.47 57.58
CA LYS A 220 -27.48 -19.56 58.69
C LYS A 220 -28.71 -18.78 59.13
N ALA A 221 -29.56 -18.35 58.20
CA ALA A 221 -30.82 -17.69 58.52
C ALA A 221 -31.74 -18.63 59.31
N ASP A 222 -31.93 -19.87 58.84
CA ASP A 222 -32.75 -20.88 59.53
C ASP A 222 -32.24 -21.18 60.94
N LYS A 223 -30.92 -21.26 61.12
CA LYS A 223 -30.31 -21.46 62.46
C LYS A 223 -30.50 -20.27 63.38
N LEU A 224 -30.44 -19.04 62.85
CA LEU A 224 -30.68 -17.82 63.63
C LEU A 224 -32.15 -17.73 64.04
N GLU A 225 -33.07 -18.03 63.13
CA GLU A 225 -34.51 -18.06 63.41
C GLU A 225 -34.83 -19.04 64.55
N LYS A 226 -34.36 -20.30 64.45
CA LYS A 226 -34.54 -21.29 65.52
C LYS A 226 -33.96 -20.88 66.87
N ARG A 227 -32.79 -20.22 66.87
CA ARG A 227 -32.19 -19.70 68.11
C ARG A 227 -33.03 -18.58 68.71
N LEU A 228 -33.52 -17.67 67.88
CA LEU A 228 -34.38 -16.57 68.33
C LEU A 228 -35.67 -17.10 68.94
N ASP A 229 -36.31 -18.10 68.31
CA ASP A 229 -37.50 -18.75 68.85
C ASP A 229 -37.22 -19.40 70.20
N THR A 230 -36.10 -20.12 70.33
CA THR A 230 -35.70 -20.77 71.58
C THR A 230 -35.43 -19.74 72.69
N ASP A 231 -34.71 -18.66 72.37
CA ASP A 231 -34.39 -17.59 73.31
C ASP A 231 -35.65 -16.84 73.76
N LEU A 232 -36.61 -16.62 72.84
CA LEU A 232 -37.93 -16.06 73.15
C LEU A 232 -38.72 -16.98 74.09
N ASP A 233 -38.84 -18.27 73.79
CA ASP A 233 -39.54 -19.24 74.64
C ASP A 233 -38.94 -19.31 76.05
N ASN A 234 -37.62 -19.30 76.16
CA ASN A 234 -36.92 -19.26 77.44
C ASN A 234 -37.24 -17.99 78.22
N THR A 235 -37.21 -16.83 77.55
CA THR A 235 -37.51 -15.53 78.17
C THR A 235 -38.97 -15.48 78.66
N VAL A 236 -39.92 -15.96 77.87
CA VAL A 236 -41.34 -16.04 78.27
C VAL A 236 -41.49 -16.95 79.49
N THR A 237 -40.85 -18.12 79.48
CA THR A 237 -40.88 -19.07 80.61
C THR A 237 -40.30 -18.46 81.89
N GLU A 238 -39.22 -17.68 81.78
CA GLU A 238 -38.60 -17.00 82.92
C GLU A 238 -39.51 -15.91 83.49
N ILE A 239 -40.13 -15.09 82.62
CA ILE A 239 -41.13 -14.09 83.00
C ILE A 239 -42.32 -14.74 83.71
N ASP A 240 -42.84 -15.86 83.19
CA ASP A 240 -43.97 -16.57 83.81
C ASP A 240 -43.63 -17.05 85.23
N LYS A 241 -42.41 -17.57 85.44
CA LYS A 241 -41.92 -17.96 86.77
C LYS A 241 -41.83 -16.77 87.71
N GLU A 242 -41.32 -15.63 87.25
CA GLU A 242 -41.25 -14.41 88.05
C GLU A 242 -42.65 -13.90 88.43
N ILE A 243 -43.60 -13.93 87.47
CA ILE A 243 -44.99 -13.58 87.72
C ILE A 243 -45.61 -14.49 88.77
N ASP A 244 -45.38 -15.80 88.71
CA ASP A 244 -45.92 -16.75 89.68
C ASP A 244 -45.29 -16.57 91.08
N ALA A 245 -43.98 -16.35 91.17
CA ALA A 245 -43.32 -16.03 92.43
C ALA A 245 -43.87 -14.76 93.08
N LEU A 246 -44.21 -13.73 92.29
CA LEU A 246 -44.84 -12.50 92.78
C LEU A 246 -46.28 -12.73 93.29
N LYS A 247 -47.00 -13.73 92.77
CA LYS A 247 -48.34 -14.09 93.27
C LYS A 247 -48.28 -14.78 94.63
N GLU A 248 -47.24 -15.56 94.93
CA GLU A 248 -47.10 -16.27 96.21
C GLU A 248 -46.72 -15.38 97.40
N ILE A 249 -46.19 -14.18 97.14
CA ILE A 249 -45.76 -13.21 98.18
C ILE A 249 -46.93 -12.28 98.60
N ARG A 250 -48.10 -12.39 97.95
CA ARG A 250 -49.26 -11.50 98.13
C ARG A 250 -50.43 -12.20 98.82
#